data_AF-A0A7H0K9E0-F1
#
_entry.id   AF-A0A7H0K9E0-F1
#
_cell.length_a   1.000
_cell.length_b   1.000
_cell.length_c   1.000
_cell.angle_alpha   90.00
_cell.angle_beta   90.00
_cell.angle_gamma   90.00
#
_symmetry.space_group_name_H-M   'P 1'
#
loop_
_entity.id
_entity.type
_entity.pdbx_description
1 polymer ?
#
loop_
_entity_poly.entity_id
_entity_poly.type
_entity_poly.pdbx_seq_one_letter_code
_entity_poly.pdbx_strand_id
1 'polypeptide(L)'
;MAAGRKGELVPRPSKKVEYDIRFASAGAKKGWRDLVATMRNPMADAWDFLTRTPTANTPTNYRLKGELGTVQRGGQSFERWQHKPTLKGSARIWFYLDDRTVFLEAVHTSHPYETK
;
A
#
# COMPACT_ATOMS: atom_id res chain seq x y z
N MET A 1 -3.74 20.82 -37.34
CA MET A 1 -4.05 21.41 -36.01
C MET A 1 -5.11 20.52 -35.35
N ALA A 2 -4.73 19.57 -34.51
CA ALA A 2 -5.70 18.71 -33.82
C ALA A 2 -6.25 19.47 -32.61
N ALA A 3 -7.54 19.75 -32.63
CA ALA A 3 -8.27 20.25 -31.46
C ALA A 3 -8.13 19.21 -30.34
N GLY A 4 -7.49 19.60 -29.23
CA GLY A 4 -7.40 18.76 -28.03
C GLY A 4 -8.79 18.31 -27.61
N ARG A 5 -8.99 17.01 -27.44
CA ARG A 5 -10.28 16.45 -27.01
C ARG A 5 -10.58 16.95 -25.60
N LYS A 6 -11.52 17.88 -25.47
CA LYS A 6 -12.15 18.20 -24.18
C LYS A 6 -12.68 16.90 -23.57
N GLY A 7 -12.20 16.53 -22.39
CA GLY A 7 -12.62 15.32 -21.65
C GLY A 7 -11.55 14.24 -21.47
N GLU A 8 -10.34 14.41 -22.02
CA GLU A 8 -9.23 13.51 -21.70
C GLU A 8 -8.74 13.75 -20.26
N LEU A 9 -8.71 12.69 -19.45
CA LEU A 9 -8.14 12.76 -18.11
C LEU A 9 -6.65 13.03 -18.22
N VAL A 10 -6.18 14.10 -17.58
CA VAL A 10 -4.74 14.36 -17.47
C VAL A 10 -4.14 13.27 -16.58
N PRO A 11 -3.25 12.39 -17.10
CA PRO A 11 -2.62 11.38 -16.28
C PRO A 11 -1.76 12.08 -15.22
N ARG A 12 -1.76 11.55 -13.99
CA ARG A 12 -0.92 12.09 -12.91
C ARG A 12 0.55 12.02 -13.36
N PRO A 13 1.28 13.15 -13.43
CA PRO A 13 2.70 13.12 -13.75
C PRO A 13 3.45 12.32 -12.68
N SER A 14 4.22 11.32 -13.09
CA SER A 14 5.08 10.58 -12.17
C SER A 14 6.26 11.45 -11.75
N LYS A 15 6.43 11.72 -10.45
CA LYS A 15 7.66 12.37 -9.98
C LYS A 15 8.77 11.32 -9.94
N LYS A 16 9.99 11.67 -10.38
CA LYS A 16 11.18 10.79 -10.31
C LYS A 16 11.53 10.25 -8.91
N VAL A 17 10.89 10.78 -7.87
CA VAL A 17 11.18 10.47 -6.45
C VAL A 17 10.04 9.72 -5.76
N GLU A 18 8.92 9.46 -6.45
CA GLU A 18 7.82 8.68 -5.87
C GLU A 18 8.15 7.19 -5.85
N TYR A 19 7.59 6.49 -4.87
CA TYR A 19 7.67 5.04 -4.78
C TYR A 19 6.68 4.40 -5.74
N ASP A 20 7.10 3.32 -6.39
CA ASP A 20 6.22 2.45 -7.15
C ASP A 20 5.49 1.49 -6.22
N ILE A 21 4.23 1.18 -6.50
CA ILE A 21 3.48 0.17 -5.74
C ILE A 21 3.29 -1.07 -6.60
N ARG A 22 3.71 -2.24 -6.10
CA ARG A 22 3.55 -3.54 -6.75
C ARG A 22 2.90 -4.55 -5.82
N PHE A 23 2.18 -5.53 -6.39
CA PHE A 23 1.64 -6.64 -5.62
C PHE A 23 2.68 -7.75 -5.52
N ALA A 24 2.97 -8.21 -4.29
CA ALA A 24 3.84 -9.37 -4.07
C ALA A 24 3.04 -10.70 -4.06
N SER A 25 1.71 -10.64 -4.04
CA SER A 25 0.85 -11.83 -4.06
C SER A 25 -0.50 -11.59 -4.75
N ALA A 26 -1.12 -12.64 -5.28
CA ALA A 26 -2.48 -12.59 -5.79
C ALA A 26 -3.51 -12.25 -4.69
N GLY A 27 -3.25 -12.70 -3.45
CA GLY A 27 -4.06 -12.38 -2.28
C GLY A 27 -4.09 -10.87 -1.99
N ALA A 28 -2.93 -10.20 -2.04
CA ALA A 28 -2.85 -8.74 -1.89
C ALA A 28 -3.65 -8.02 -2.99
N LYS A 29 -3.55 -8.48 -4.25
CA LYS A 29 -4.32 -7.92 -5.37
C LYS A 29 -5.83 -8.03 -5.13
N LYS A 30 -6.31 -9.18 -4.67
CA LYS A 30 -7.71 -9.39 -4.32
C LYS A 30 -8.15 -8.48 -3.17
N GLY A 31 -7.42 -8.48 -2.06
CA GLY A 31 -7.74 -7.66 -0.89
C GLY A 31 -7.76 -6.17 -1.20
N TRP A 32 -6.81 -5.68 -2.01
CA TRP A 32 -6.79 -4.28 -2.48
C TRP A 32 -8.07 -3.94 -3.25
N ARG A 33 -8.46 -4.79 -4.21
CA ARG A 33 -9.68 -4.60 -5.00
C ARG A 33 -10.92 -4.56 -4.08
N ASP A 34 -11.01 -5.49 -3.13
CA ASP A 34 -12.15 -5.60 -2.22
C ASP A 34 -12.25 -4.37 -1.28
N LEU A 35 -11.11 -3.83 -0.83
CA LEU A 35 -11.07 -2.57 -0.08
C LEU A 35 -11.43 -1.36 -0.95
N VAL A 36 -10.93 -1.27 -2.18
CA VAL A 36 -11.30 -0.17 -3.10
C VAL A 36 -12.80 -0.17 -3.40
N ALA A 37 -13.42 -1.35 -3.46
CA ALA A 37 -14.86 -1.49 -3.67
C ALA A 37 -15.71 -0.97 -2.50
N THR A 38 -15.20 -1.08 -1.27
CA THR A 38 -15.96 -0.74 -0.04
C THR A 38 -15.57 0.61 0.57
N MET A 39 -14.34 1.07 0.36
CA MET A 39 -13.77 2.28 0.98
C MET A 39 -12.80 3.00 0.03
N ARG A 40 -13.32 3.39 -1.14
CA ARG A 40 -12.54 4.00 -2.23
C ARG A 40 -11.68 5.20 -1.81
N ASN A 41 -12.25 6.17 -1.07
CA ASN A 41 -11.54 7.40 -0.71
C ASN A 41 -10.34 7.10 0.23
N PRO A 42 -10.51 6.37 1.35
CA PRO A 42 -9.37 5.94 2.16
C PRO A 42 -8.30 5.14 1.40
N MET A 43 -8.70 4.35 0.40
CA MET A 43 -7.72 3.59 -0.41
C MET A 43 -6.95 4.49 -1.38
N ALA A 44 -7.57 5.57 -1.88
CA ALA A 44 -6.85 6.60 -2.65
C ALA A 44 -5.85 7.32 -1.75
N ASP A 45 -6.24 7.70 -0.53
CA ASP A 45 -5.34 8.34 0.44
C ASP A 45 -4.18 7.40 0.83
N ALA A 46 -4.47 6.10 1.03
CA ALA A 46 -3.44 5.10 1.29
C ALA A 46 -2.45 4.96 0.12
N TRP A 47 -2.95 4.98 -1.12
CA TRP A 47 -2.09 4.96 -2.31
C TRP A 47 -1.19 6.19 -2.37
N ASP A 48 -1.73 7.39 -2.15
CA ASP A 48 -0.95 8.63 -2.13
C ASP A 48 0.09 8.64 -1.00
N PHE A 49 -0.26 8.10 0.18
CA PHE A 49 0.69 7.96 1.29
C PHE A 49 1.84 7.01 0.94
N LEU A 50 1.53 5.82 0.41
CA LEU A 50 2.53 4.80 0.08
C LEU A 50 3.46 5.23 -1.05
N THR A 51 2.99 6.05 -2.00
CA THR A 51 3.84 6.59 -3.07
C THR A 51 4.73 7.75 -2.61
N ARG A 52 4.38 8.46 -1.53
CA ARG A 52 5.12 9.64 -1.06
C ARG A 52 6.02 9.36 0.14
N THR A 53 5.48 8.74 1.18
CA THR A 53 6.14 8.61 2.50
C THR A 53 5.83 7.26 3.16
N PRO A 54 6.08 6.11 2.50
CA PRO A 54 5.71 4.79 3.02
C PRO A 54 6.40 4.43 4.35
N THR A 55 7.55 5.04 4.64
CA THR A 55 8.35 4.81 5.85
C THR A 55 8.08 5.81 6.98
N ALA A 56 7.13 6.74 6.80
CA ALA A 56 6.76 7.68 7.86
C ALA A 56 5.99 6.95 8.97
N ASN A 57 6.49 7.04 10.20
CA ASN A 57 5.82 6.44 11.35
C ASN A 57 4.65 7.33 11.82
N THR A 58 3.43 6.81 11.79
CA THR A 58 2.20 7.51 12.15
C THR A 58 1.25 6.56 12.89
N PRO A 59 0.17 7.06 13.53
CA PRO A 59 -0.82 6.19 14.18
C PRO A 59 -1.45 5.14 13.25
N THR A 60 -1.42 5.39 11.94
CA THR A 60 -1.92 4.49 10.90
C THR A 60 -0.82 3.77 10.13
N ASN A 61 0.46 4.11 10.28
CA ASN A 61 1.56 3.47 9.55
C ASN A 61 2.75 3.20 10.46
N TYR A 62 3.10 1.93 10.65
CA TYR A 62 4.21 1.56 11.53
C TYR A 62 4.80 0.21 11.17
N ARG A 63 6.06 0.00 11.58
CA ARG A 63 6.74 -1.29 11.47
C ARG A 63 6.11 -2.30 12.42
N LEU A 64 5.93 -3.52 11.93
CA LEU A 64 5.62 -4.64 12.82
C LEU A 64 6.88 -5.03 13.60
N LYS A 65 6.68 -5.68 14.74
CA LYS A 65 7.76 -6.08 15.66
C LYS A 65 7.74 -7.59 15.89
N GLY A 66 8.84 -8.10 16.42
CA GLY A 66 8.99 -9.54 16.70
C GLY A 66 9.01 -10.35 15.41
N GLU A 67 8.49 -11.57 15.46
CA GLU A 67 8.50 -12.52 14.34
C GLU A 67 7.75 -12.01 13.10
N LEU A 68 6.74 -11.15 13.30
CA LEU A 68 5.99 -10.53 12.20
C LEU A 68 6.70 -9.32 11.59
N GLY A 69 7.76 -8.82 12.22
CA GLY A 69 8.48 -7.61 11.78
C GLY A 69 9.37 -7.81 10.55
N THR A 70 9.62 -9.07 10.17
CA THR A 70 10.49 -9.40 9.04
C THR A 70 9.74 -10.26 8.04
N VAL A 71 9.93 -10.00 6.75
CA VAL A 71 9.42 -10.83 5.65
C VAL A 71 10.58 -11.29 4.78
N GLN A 72 10.59 -12.57 4.41
CA GLN A 72 11.56 -13.12 3.46
C GLN A 72 10.97 -13.21 2.06
N ARG A 73 11.62 -12.57 1.08
CA ARG A 73 11.23 -12.58 -0.34
C ARG A 73 12.49 -12.70 -1.20
N GLY A 74 12.50 -13.66 -2.12
CA GLY A 74 13.64 -13.84 -3.04
C GLY A 74 14.98 -14.12 -2.36
N GLY A 75 14.98 -14.74 -1.17
CA GLY A 75 16.21 -14.98 -0.39
C GLY A 75 16.73 -13.77 0.38
N GLN A 76 16.01 -12.65 0.36
CA GLN A 76 16.34 -11.45 1.14
C GLN A 76 15.30 -11.21 2.24
N SER A 77 15.76 -10.62 3.34
CA SER A 77 14.92 -10.23 4.48
C SER A 77 14.63 -8.74 4.41
N PHE A 78 13.34 -8.39 4.54
CA PHE A 78 12.87 -7.01 4.53
C PHE A 78 12.09 -6.69 5.81
N GLU A 79 12.11 -5.42 6.21
CA GLU A 79 11.23 -4.92 7.28
C GLU A 79 9.77 -4.93 6.79
N ARG A 80 8.88 -5.55 7.57
CA ARG A 80 7.46 -5.55 7.32
C ARG A 80 6.80 -4.33 7.97
N TRP A 81 6.07 -3.59 7.17
CA TRP A 81 5.28 -2.43 7.57
C TRP A 81 3.79 -2.73 7.52
N GLN A 82 3.05 -2.05 8.38
CA GLN A 82 1.60 -2.10 8.43
C GLN A 82 1.02 -0.69 8.26
N HIS A 83 0.16 -0.54 7.26
CA HIS A 83 -0.67 0.65 7.06
C HIS A 83 -2.15 0.34 7.32
N LYS A 84 -2.83 1.25 8.02
CA LYS A 84 -4.28 1.25 8.25
C LYS A 84 -4.87 2.34 7.37
N PRO A 85 -5.69 2.00 6.36
CA PRO A 85 -6.30 3.04 5.51
C PRO A 85 -7.19 4.02 6.29
N THR A 86 -7.71 3.62 7.45
CA THR A 86 -8.42 4.51 8.39
C THR A 86 -7.98 4.26 9.82
N LEU A 87 -8.03 5.31 10.67
CA LEU A 87 -7.58 5.22 12.06
C LEU A 87 -8.41 4.23 12.91
N LYS A 88 -9.74 4.25 12.73
CA LYS A 88 -10.69 3.38 13.46
C LYS A 88 -11.00 2.06 12.73
N GLY A 89 -10.47 1.87 11.53
CA GLY A 89 -10.76 0.69 10.71
C GLY A 89 -10.00 -0.55 11.14
N SER A 90 -10.56 -1.71 10.79
CA SER A 90 -9.94 -3.01 11.02
C SER A 90 -9.00 -3.45 9.89
N ALA A 91 -9.18 -2.91 8.68
CA ALA A 91 -8.36 -3.23 7.51
C ALA A 91 -6.86 -2.95 7.75
N ARG A 92 -6.01 -3.84 7.22
CA ARG A 92 -4.54 -3.74 7.29
C ARG A 92 -3.93 -3.99 5.92
N ILE A 93 -2.98 -3.15 5.54
CA ILE A 93 -2.12 -3.34 4.38
C ILE A 93 -0.74 -3.66 4.91
N TRP A 94 -0.28 -4.88 4.68
CA TRP A 94 1.09 -5.29 4.96
C TRP A 94 1.93 -5.12 3.71
N PHE A 95 3.07 -4.49 3.88
CA PHE A 95 4.00 -4.23 2.79
C PHE A 95 5.43 -4.25 3.27
N TYR A 96 6.35 -4.36 2.32
CA TYR A 96 7.78 -4.15 2.53
C TYR A 96 8.30 -3.25 1.43
N LEU A 97 9.49 -2.68 1.66
CA LEU A 97 10.19 -1.88 0.67
C LEU A 97 11.37 -2.63 0.12
N ASP A 98 11.53 -2.57 -1.20
CA ASP A 98 12.76 -2.94 -1.89
C ASP A 98 13.14 -1.75 -2.79
N ASP A 99 14.22 -1.07 -2.42
CA ASP A 99 14.63 0.23 -2.95
C ASP A 99 13.46 1.25 -2.98
N ARG A 100 13.00 1.67 -4.16
CA ARG A 100 11.88 2.60 -4.35
C ARG A 100 10.57 1.91 -4.70
N THR A 101 10.46 0.62 -4.41
CA THR A 101 9.24 -0.15 -4.65
C THR A 101 8.60 -0.59 -3.34
N VAL A 102 7.36 -0.18 -3.15
CA VAL A 102 6.46 -0.69 -2.11
C VAL A 102 5.79 -1.94 -2.62
N PHE A 103 6.13 -3.08 -2.02
CA PHE A 103 5.53 -4.36 -2.33
C PHE A 103 4.41 -4.68 -1.34
N LEU A 104 3.17 -4.70 -1.83
CA LEU A 104 2.00 -5.12 -1.06
C LEU A 104 2.03 -6.63 -0.88
N GLU A 105 2.36 -7.07 0.33
CA GLU A 105 2.47 -8.47 0.71
C GLU A 105 1.09 -9.10 0.90
N ALA A 106 0.28 -8.44 1.73
CA ALA A 106 -1.07 -8.88 2.07
C ALA A 106 -1.96 -7.67 2.34
N VAL A 107 -3.20 -7.75 1.89
CA VAL A 107 -4.21 -6.71 2.12
C VAL A 107 -5.42 -7.38 2.76
N HIS A 108 -5.65 -7.06 4.02
CA HIS A 108 -6.71 -7.64 4.84
C HIS A 108 -7.88 -6.66 4.92
N THR A 109 -9.08 -7.15 4.61
CA THR A 109 -10.34 -6.39 4.71
C THR A 109 -10.82 -6.23 6.15
N SER A 110 -10.29 -7.04 7.06
CA SER A 110 -10.52 -7.00 8.50
C SER A 110 -9.22 -7.15 9.27
N HIS A 111 -9.27 -7.13 10.60
CA HIS A 111 -8.07 -7.29 11.42
C HIS A 111 -7.51 -8.70 11.23
N PRO A 112 -6.24 -8.86 10.80
CA PRO A 112 -5.65 -10.18 10.67
C PRO A 112 -5.54 -10.82 12.06
N TYR A 113 -5.83 -12.11 12.14
CA TYR A 113 -5.74 -12.88 13.38
C TYR A 113 -4.32 -12.87 13.97
N GLU A 114 -3.32 -12.77 13.10
CA GLU A 114 -1.90 -12.74 13.44
C GLU A 114 -1.48 -11.53 14.30
N THR A 115 -2.25 -10.44 14.27
CA THR A 115 -1.98 -9.25 15.12
C THR A 115 -2.97 -9.10 16.28
N LYS A 116 -3.80 -10.11 16.53
CA LYS A 116 -4.81 -10.10 17.59
C LYS A 116 -4.21 -10.38 18.97
#